data_AF-A0A819KH20-F1
#
_entry.id   AF-A0A819KH20-F1
#
_cell.length_a   1.000
_cell.length_b   1.000
_cell.length_c   1.000
_cell.angle_alpha   90.00
_cell.angle_beta   90.00
_cell.angle_gamma   90.00
#
_symmetry.space_group_name_H-M   'P 1'
#
loop_
_entity.id
_entity.type
_entity.pdbx_description
1 polymer ?
#
loop_
_entity_poly.entity_id
_entity_poly.type
_entity_poly.pdbx_seq_one_letter_code
_entity_poly.pdbx_strand_id
1 'polypeptide(L)'
;MVRLTPILRWSDYFNVPKRYVERAKFNGTVIEGNMNIVPHKTIKHNDPWVYTIDPPWTDLAQRKNDPRQGHHRPQLIEPLKTWDFFRGDVEIQRINGGAIAATSISVKEKPLIAPHQVRLIDPYDGKPCTIEWRYTAEGELVRVSTRSGRIIPKSPTWEETSDYAKKSTYKPGPDDTTDAEIKRVTFEPKLLTVAEELMQANGIVETRKRGPVYIY
;
A
#
# COMPACT_ATOMS: atom_id res chain seq x y z
N MET A 1 17.43 -14.32 3.85
CA MET A 1 16.27 -13.56 4.38
C MET A 1 15.77 -12.64 3.27
N VAL A 2 14.89 -13.14 2.41
CA VAL A 2 14.38 -12.36 1.27
C VAL A 2 13.29 -11.45 1.81
N ARG A 3 13.58 -10.15 1.93
CA ARG A 3 12.58 -9.13 2.23
C ARG A 3 11.62 -9.11 1.05
N LEU A 4 10.34 -9.41 1.32
CA LEU A 4 9.25 -9.22 0.36
C LEU A 4 9.44 -7.85 -0.29
N THR A 5 9.54 -7.84 -1.61
CA THR A 5 9.72 -6.63 -2.39
C THR A 5 8.58 -5.65 -2.09
N PRO A 6 8.84 -4.33 -2.15
CA PRO A 6 7.95 -3.25 -1.72
C PRO A 6 6.71 -3.05 -2.63
N ILE A 7 6.27 -4.09 -3.33
CA ILE A 7 5.38 -4.03 -4.48
C ILE A 7 3.89 -3.93 -4.08
N LEU A 8 3.54 -4.32 -2.85
CA LEU A 8 2.21 -4.10 -2.28
C LEU A 8 2.28 -3.11 -1.12
N ARG A 9 2.79 -1.91 -1.39
CA ARG A 9 2.50 -0.78 -0.51
C ARG A 9 1.07 -0.31 -0.78
N TRP A 10 0.12 -1.01 -0.16
CA TRP A 10 -1.26 -0.53 -0.04
C TRP A 10 -1.32 0.93 0.43
N SER A 11 -0.31 1.38 1.19
CA SER A 11 -0.15 2.77 1.60
C SER A 11 -0.03 3.77 0.46
N ASP A 12 0.63 3.37 -0.63
CA ASP A 12 0.94 4.29 -1.72
C ASP A 12 -0.30 4.49 -2.61
N TYR A 13 -1.24 3.53 -2.59
CA TYR A 13 -2.46 3.57 -3.39
C TYR A 13 -3.68 4.06 -2.62
N PHE A 14 -3.86 3.61 -1.37
CA PHE A 14 -5.06 3.88 -0.58
C PHE A 14 -4.91 5.05 0.40
N ASN A 15 -3.81 5.80 0.32
CA ASN A 15 -3.47 6.87 1.26
C ASN A 15 -3.58 6.43 2.74
N VAL A 16 -3.34 5.15 3.01
CA VAL A 16 -3.40 4.56 4.37
C VAL A 16 -1.99 4.41 4.93
N PRO A 17 -1.71 4.84 6.17
CA PRO A 17 -0.39 4.63 6.75
C PRO A 17 -0.02 3.14 6.79
N LYS A 18 1.23 2.80 6.52
CA LYS A 18 1.71 1.41 6.61
C LYS A 18 1.40 0.77 7.97
N ARG A 19 1.54 1.55 9.05
CA ARG A 19 1.21 1.13 10.42
C ARG A 19 -0.28 0.77 10.58
N TYR A 20 -1.17 1.47 9.87
CA TYR A 20 -2.59 1.15 9.85
C TYR A 20 -2.81 -0.23 9.22
N VAL A 21 -2.21 -0.48 8.05
CA VAL A 21 -2.33 -1.76 7.34
C VAL A 21 -1.76 -2.93 8.16
N GLU A 22 -0.61 -2.72 8.81
CA GLU A 22 -0.01 -3.73 9.70
C GLU A 22 -0.86 -4.02 10.93
N ARG A 23 -1.44 -2.99 11.54
CA ARG A 23 -2.38 -3.15 12.66
C ARG A 23 -3.66 -3.84 12.22
N ALA A 24 -4.14 -3.53 11.02
CA ALA A 24 -5.33 -4.14 10.45
C ALA A 24 -5.12 -5.62 10.13
N LYS A 25 -3.91 -6.08 9.79
CA LYS A 25 -3.56 -7.50 9.62
C LYS A 25 -3.51 -8.25 10.96
N PHE A 26 -4.65 -8.32 11.62
CA PHE A 26 -4.79 -8.94 12.91
C PHE A 26 -5.10 -10.43 12.76
N ASN A 27 -4.05 -11.26 12.83
CA ASN A 27 -4.19 -12.72 12.89
C ASN A 27 -4.37 -13.18 14.33
N GLY A 28 -5.32 -12.58 15.04
CA GLY A 28 -5.56 -12.88 16.45
C GLY A 28 -6.98 -13.29 16.73
N THR A 29 -7.18 -14.01 17.83
CA THR A 29 -8.50 -14.18 18.42
C THR A 29 -8.58 -13.36 19.69
N VAL A 30 -9.61 -12.51 19.78
CA VAL A 30 -10.00 -11.91 21.05
C VAL A 30 -10.93 -12.90 21.73
N ILE A 31 -10.51 -13.42 22.88
CA ILE A 31 -11.36 -14.22 23.74
C ILE A 31 -11.95 -13.24 24.76
N GLU A 32 -13.27 -13.07 24.68
CA GLU A 32 -14.02 -12.31 25.68
C GLU A 32 -14.09 -13.14 26.95
N GLY A 33 -13.35 -12.71 27.98
CA GLY A 33 -13.54 -13.23 29.33
C GLY A 33 -14.87 -12.73 29.88
N ASN A 34 -15.43 -13.44 30.86
CA ASN A 34 -16.54 -12.90 31.62
C ASN A 34 -16.02 -11.64 32.35
N MET A 35 -16.52 -10.45 31.99
CA MET A 35 -15.89 -9.14 32.29
C MET A 35 -15.61 -8.87 33.78
N ASN A 36 -16.20 -9.67 34.67
CA ASN A 36 -16.03 -9.56 36.11
C ASN A 36 -14.81 -10.32 36.67
N ILE A 37 -14.18 -11.23 35.90
CA ILE A 37 -13.16 -12.16 36.41
C ILE A 37 -11.89 -12.19 35.56
N VAL A 38 -11.99 -12.07 34.24
CA VAL A 38 -10.81 -12.19 33.35
C VAL A 38 -10.86 -11.11 32.27
N PRO A 39 -9.79 -10.30 32.11
CA PRO A 39 -9.73 -9.33 31.03
C PRO A 39 -9.71 -10.03 29.67
N HIS A 40 -10.17 -9.32 28.63
CA HIS A 40 -10.09 -9.80 27.25
C HIS A 40 -8.66 -10.24 26.92
N LYS A 41 -8.49 -11.49 26.47
CA LYS A 41 -7.19 -12.01 26.08
C LYS A 41 -7.10 -11.99 24.56
N THR A 42 -6.11 -11.26 24.06
CA THR A 42 -5.73 -11.30 22.64
C THR A 42 -4.70 -12.39 22.43
N ILE A 43 -5.07 -13.45 21.72
CA ILE A 43 -4.13 -14.49 21.30
C ILE A 43 -3.70 -14.17 19.88
N LYS A 44 -2.40 -13.93 19.66
CA LYS A 44 -1.83 -13.75 18.33
C LYS A 44 -1.43 -15.11 17.77
N HIS A 45 -1.87 -15.40 16.55
CA HIS A 45 -1.47 -16.58 15.80
C HIS A 45 -0.30 -16.23 14.89
N ASN A 46 0.62 -17.18 14.71
CA ASN A 46 1.79 -17.02 13.83
C ASN A 46 1.50 -17.40 12.37
N ASP A 47 0.22 -17.52 12.01
CA ASP A 47 -0.18 -17.88 10.66
C ASP A 47 0.18 -16.78 9.66
N PRO A 48 0.71 -17.16 8.47
CA PRO A 48 1.03 -16.19 7.45
C PRO A 48 -0.24 -15.55 6.89
N TRP A 49 -0.26 -14.21 6.81
CA TRP A 49 -1.35 -13.50 6.14
C TRP A 49 -1.37 -13.80 4.64
N VAL A 50 -2.51 -14.27 4.14
CA VAL A 50 -2.75 -14.52 2.72
C VAL A 50 -3.42 -13.28 2.10
N TYR A 51 -2.72 -12.65 1.16
CA TYR A 51 -3.29 -11.57 0.37
C TYR A 51 -4.24 -12.14 -0.68
N THR A 52 -5.43 -11.54 -0.76
CA THR A 52 -6.43 -11.87 -1.78
C THR A 52 -6.84 -10.59 -2.50
N ILE A 53 -7.97 -10.63 -3.20
CA ILE A 53 -8.55 -9.48 -3.88
C ILE A 53 -9.02 -8.41 -2.86
N ASP A 54 -9.40 -8.84 -1.66
CA ASP A 54 -9.95 -7.96 -0.64
C ASP A 54 -8.82 -7.21 0.12
N PRO A 55 -8.96 -5.90 0.35
CA PRO A 55 -7.99 -5.15 1.14
C PRO A 55 -7.85 -5.69 2.56
N PRO A 56 -6.65 -5.68 3.17
CA PRO A 56 -6.40 -6.31 4.46
C PRO A 56 -7.28 -5.81 5.61
N TRP A 57 -7.74 -4.56 5.56
CA TRP A 57 -8.60 -3.96 6.60
C TRP A 57 -10.09 -4.21 6.41
N THR A 58 -10.49 -5.04 5.45
CA THR A 58 -11.90 -5.40 5.24
C THR A 58 -12.31 -6.65 6.01
N ASP A 59 -13.57 -6.71 6.44
CA ASP A 59 -14.13 -7.87 7.15
C ASP A 59 -14.08 -9.16 6.34
N LEU A 60 -14.11 -9.05 5.00
CA LEU A 60 -13.96 -10.21 4.10
C LEU A 60 -12.54 -10.77 4.16
N ALA A 61 -11.53 -9.90 4.11
CA ALA A 61 -10.14 -10.31 4.21
C ALA A 61 -9.81 -10.89 5.59
N GLN A 62 -10.38 -10.32 6.67
CA GLN A 62 -10.25 -10.84 8.03
C GLN A 62 -10.87 -12.23 8.17
N ARG A 63 -12.11 -12.42 7.72
CA ARG A 63 -12.78 -13.72 7.78
C ARG A 63 -12.02 -14.81 7.01
N LYS A 64 -11.43 -14.45 5.86
CA LYS A 64 -10.63 -15.38 5.06
C LYS A 64 -9.29 -15.75 5.68
N ASN A 65 -8.75 -14.91 6.55
CA ASN A 65 -7.51 -15.12 7.29
C ASN A 65 -7.78 -15.46 8.77
N ASP A 66 -9.03 -15.81 9.11
CA ASP A 66 -9.38 -16.16 10.48
C ASP A 66 -8.69 -17.48 10.85
N PRO A 67 -7.81 -17.50 11.86
CA PRO A 67 -7.08 -18.70 12.28
C PRO A 67 -8.01 -19.84 12.72
N ARG A 68 -9.28 -19.55 13.05
CA ARG A 68 -10.30 -20.56 13.37
C ARG A 68 -10.73 -21.40 12.17
N GLN A 69 -10.57 -20.89 10.94
CA GLN A 69 -10.90 -21.64 9.71
C GLN A 69 -9.80 -22.62 9.30
N GLY A 70 -8.68 -22.63 10.02
CA GLY A 70 -7.54 -23.52 9.80
C GLY A 70 -6.30 -22.77 9.34
N HIS A 71 -5.15 -23.45 9.44
CA HIS A 71 -3.86 -22.87 9.08
C HIS A 71 -3.73 -22.69 7.57
N HIS A 72 -3.38 -21.48 7.15
CA HIS A 72 -3.05 -21.20 5.75
C HIS A 72 -1.64 -21.64 5.41
N ARG A 73 -1.47 -22.24 4.24
CA ARG A 73 -0.14 -22.45 3.66
C ARG A 73 0.36 -21.12 3.07
N PRO A 74 1.63 -20.76 3.27
CA PRO A 74 2.19 -19.56 2.66
C PRO A 74 2.14 -19.67 1.14
N GLN A 75 1.67 -18.62 0.47
CA GLN A 75 1.73 -18.53 -0.98
C GLN A 75 3.15 -18.17 -1.41
N LEU A 76 3.79 -19.08 -2.14
CA LEU A 76 5.12 -18.84 -2.70
C LEU A 76 4.96 -18.05 -4.00
N ILE A 77 5.51 -16.84 -4.01
CA ILE A 77 5.51 -15.95 -5.16
C ILE A 77 6.96 -15.74 -5.59
N GLU A 78 7.18 -15.70 -6.89
CA GLU A 78 8.50 -15.45 -7.46
C GLU A 78 8.98 -14.03 -7.10
N PRO A 79 10.21 -13.87 -6.58
CA PRO A 79 10.73 -12.55 -6.28
C PRO A 79 11.07 -11.80 -7.58
N LEU A 80 10.30 -10.75 -7.87
CA LEU A 80 10.53 -9.89 -9.02
C LEU A 80 11.56 -8.81 -8.68
N LYS A 81 12.53 -8.59 -9.59
CA LYS A 81 13.53 -7.52 -9.46
C LYS A 81 12.93 -6.13 -9.75
N THR A 82 12.12 -6.04 -10.79
CA THR A 82 11.43 -4.81 -11.23
C THR A 82 9.96 -5.08 -11.41
N TRP A 83 9.14 -4.04 -11.24
CA TRP A 83 7.70 -4.10 -11.44
C TRP A 83 7.33 -3.20 -12.61
N ASP A 84 6.75 -3.80 -13.65
CA ASP A 84 6.63 -3.14 -14.96
C ASP A 84 5.20 -2.67 -15.27
N PHE A 85 4.20 -3.09 -14.49
CA PHE A 85 2.77 -2.89 -14.78
C PHE A 85 2.16 -1.85 -13.84
N PHE A 86 1.40 -0.89 -14.38
CA PHE A 86 0.70 0.10 -13.56
C PHE A 86 -0.79 0.14 -13.91
N ARG A 87 -1.61 0.66 -12.98
CA ARG A 87 -3.05 0.77 -13.16
C ARG A 87 -3.36 1.57 -14.43
N GLY A 88 -4.24 1.02 -15.26
CA GLY A 88 -4.68 1.63 -16.52
C GLY A 88 -3.75 1.44 -17.71
N ASP A 89 -2.64 0.72 -17.56
CA ASP A 89 -1.96 0.18 -18.72
C ASP A 89 -2.91 -0.79 -19.45
N VAL A 90 -2.94 -0.72 -20.79
CA VAL A 90 -3.89 -1.50 -21.61
C VAL A 90 -3.43 -2.94 -21.72
N GLU A 91 -4.26 -3.88 -21.25
CA GLU A 91 -4.09 -5.33 -21.43
C GLU A 91 -5.11 -5.86 -22.46
N ILE A 92 -4.70 -6.77 -23.34
CA ILE A 92 -5.65 -7.57 -24.13
C ILE A 92 -6.11 -8.73 -23.26
N GLN A 93 -7.38 -8.74 -22.87
CA GLN A 93 -8.06 -9.98 -22.46
C GLN A 93 -8.93 -10.46 -23.62
N ARG A 94 -8.60 -11.63 -24.18
CA ARG A 94 -9.53 -12.38 -25.02
C ARG A 94 -10.40 -13.21 -24.06
N ILE A 95 -11.68 -12.86 -23.92
CA ILE A 95 -12.67 -13.74 -23.30
C ILE A 95 -13.83 -13.89 -24.28
N ASN A 96 -13.94 -15.08 -24.87
CA ASN A 96 -15.13 -15.49 -25.61
C ASN A 96 -16.29 -15.62 -24.61
N GLY A 97 -17.30 -14.76 -24.71
CA GLY A 97 -18.53 -14.84 -23.91
C GLY A 97 -19.66 -15.47 -24.72
N GLY A 98 -20.11 -16.68 -24.33
CA GLY A 98 -21.37 -17.25 -24.79
C GLY A 98 -22.55 -16.65 -24.01
N ALA A 99 -23.66 -16.38 -24.70
CA ALA A 99 -24.86 -15.78 -24.10
C ALA A 99 -25.68 -16.80 -23.29
N ILE A 100 -26.10 -16.43 -22.07
CA ILE A 100 -27.06 -17.19 -21.25
C ILE A 100 -28.00 -16.21 -20.53
N ALA A 101 -29.29 -16.55 -20.47
CA ALA A 101 -30.39 -15.69 -20.01
C ALA A 101 -30.60 -15.68 -18.48
N ALA A 102 -30.89 -14.46 -17.96
CA ALA A 102 -31.64 -14.05 -16.76
C ALA A 102 -31.27 -14.56 -15.34
N THR A 103 -30.70 -13.65 -14.52
CA THR A 103 -31.05 -13.18 -13.15
C THR A 103 -29.81 -12.46 -12.60
N SER A 104 -29.84 -11.12 -12.44
CA SER A 104 -28.68 -10.20 -12.24
C SER A 104 -27.31 -10.88 -12.07
N ILE A 105 -26.74 -11.33 -13.18
CA ILE A 105 -25.43 -11.99 -13.21
C ILE A 105 -24.39 -10.86 -13.20
N SER A 106 -23.59 -10.78 -12.13
CA SER A 106 -22.40 -9.93 -12.10
C SER A 106 -21.19 -10.78 -12.47
N VAL A 107 -20.50 -10.40 -13.54
CA VAL A 107 -19.21 -10.99 -13.89
C VAL A 107 -18.15 -10.35 -13.01
N LYS A 108 -17.37 -11.17 -12.32
CA LYS A 108 -16.22 -10.73 -11.52
C LYS A 108 -14.93 -11.18 -12.19
N GLU A 109 -14.03 -10.23 -12.39
CA GLU A 109 -12.69 -10.50 -12.91
C GLU A 109 -11.90 -11.36 -11.92
N LYS A 110 -11.03 -12.23 -12.44
CA LYS A 110 -10.11 -13.03 -11.65
C LYS A 110 -8.70 -12.45 -11.76
N PRO A 111 -7.91 -12.44 -10.67
CA PRO A 111 -6.54 -11.95 -10.72
C PRO A 111 -5.68 -12.86 -11.61
N LEU A 112 -4.80 -12.22 -12.38
CA LEU A 112 -3.80 -12.89 -13.23
C LEU A 112 -2.40 -12.64 -12.67
N ILE A 113 -1.48 -13.56 -12.99
CA ILE A 113 -0.10 -13.52 -12.53
C ILE A 113 0.76 -12.75 -13.55
N ALA A 114 1.20 -11.55 -13.19
CA ALA A 114 2.21 -10.79 -13.92
C ALA A 114 3.62 -11.29 -13.54
N PRO A 115 4.57 -11.44 -14.48
CA PRO A 115 4.52 -11.15 -15.93
C PRO A 115 4.14 -12.36 -16.83
N HIS A 116 3.78 -13.50 -16.24
CA HIS A 116 3.60 -14.75 -17.00
C HIS A 116 2.34 -14.79 -17.87
N GLN A 117 1.23 -14.24 -17.35
CA GLN A 117 -0.08 -14.30 -17.99
C GLN A 117 -0.46 -12.99 -18.69
N VAL A 118 0.27 -11.91 -18.43
CA VAL A 118 -0.02 -10.56 -18.96
C VAL A 118 1.23 -9.93 -19.57
N ARG A 119 1.04 -9.13 -20.63
CA ARG A 119 2.11 -8.38 -21.31
C ARG A 119 1.62 -7.00 -21.70
N LEU A 120 2.52 -6.02 -21.67
CA LEU A 120 2.21 -4.68 -22.17
C LEU A 120 2.15 -4.66 -23.69
N ILE A 121 1.37 -3.72 -24.20
CA ILE A 121 1.17 -3.48 -25.62
C ILE A 121 2.12 -2.38 -26.09
N ASP A 122 2.71 -2.58 -27.27
CA ASP A 122 3.52 -1.56 -27.92
C ASP A 122 2.63 -0.45 -28.52
N PRO A 123 2.84 0.83 -28.19
CA PRO A 123 2.05 1.93 -28.74
C PRO A 123 2.13 2.06 -30.27
N TYR A 124 3.16 1.50 -30.93
CA TYR A 124 3.31 1.61 -32.38
C TYR A 124 2.34 0.73 -33.15
N ASP A 125 2.18 -0.52 -32.73
CA ASP A 125 1.51 -1.55 -33.53
C ASP A 125 0.43 -2.33 -32.79
N GLY A 126 0.19 -2.02 -31.51
CA GLY A 126 -0.87 -2.64 -30.73
C GLY A 126 -0.61 -4.10 -30.38
N LYS A 127 0.61 -4.61 -30.55
CA LYS A 127 0.97 -6.01 -30.26
C LYS A 127 1.67 -6.14 -28.90
N PRO A 128 1.57 -7.31 -28.23
CA PRO A 128 2.26 -7.56 -26.98
C PRO A 128 3.78 -7.46 -27.15
N CYS A 129 4.45 -6.84 -26.19
CA CYS A 129 5.90 -6.60 -26.22
C CYS A 129 6.55 -6.88 -24.85
N THR A 130 7.88 -7.09 -24.89
CA THR A 130 8.73 -7.21 -23.71
C THR A 130 9.44 -5.89 -23.46
N ILE A 131 9.63 -5.54 -22.19
CA ILE A 131 10.07 -4.22 -21.74
C ILE A 131 11.46 -4.30 -21.14
N GLU A 132 12.23 -3.24 -21.35
CA GLU A 132 13.42 -2.95 -20.57
C GLU A 132 13.32 -1.54 -19.97
N TRP A 133 13.77 -1.40 -18.72
CA TRP A 133 13.92 -0.09 -18.10
C TRP A 133 15.20 0.57 -18.59
N ARG A 134 15.09 1.78 -19.13
CA ARG A 134 16.22 2.59 -19.61
C ARG A 134 16.10 4.02 -19.07
N TYR A 135 17.23 4.71 -18.99
CA TYR A 135 17.26 6.13 -18.63
C TYR A 135 17.20 6.99 -19.90
N THR A 136 16.40 8.04 -19.86
CA THR A 136 16.43 9.09 -20.90
C THR A 136 17.64 10.01 -20.70
N ALA A 137 17.86 10.93 -21.64
CA ALA A 137 18.94 11.91 -21.53
C ALA A 137 18.78 12.84 -20.32
N GLU A 138 17.53 13.06 -19.88
CA GLU A 138 17.15 13.85 -18.72
C GLU A 138 17.34 13.07 -17.39
N GLY A 139 17.71 11.78 -17.46
CA GLY A 139 17.88 10.92 -16.29
C GLY A 139 16.58 10.30 -15.77
N GLU A 140 15.48 10.38 -16.52
CA GLU A 140 14.22 9.77 -16.13
C GLU A 140 14.21 8.27 -16.48
N LEU A 141 13.77 7.44 -15.54
CA LEU A 141 13.65 6.01 -15.73
C LEU A 141 12.34 5.69 -16.47
N VAL A 142 12.45 5.23 -17.71
CA VAL A 142 11.32 4.95 -18.60
C VAL A 142 11.29 3.48 -19.05
N ARG A 143 10.08 2.99 -19.33
CA ARG A 143 9.85 1.67 -19.90
C ARG A 143 10.03 1.76 -21.42
N VAL A 144 10.87 0.92 -22.00
CA VAL A 144 11.13 0.90 -23.45
C VAL A 144 10.79 -0.47 -24.01
N SER A 145 10.03 -0.50 -25.11
CA SER A 145 9.77 -1.72 -25.87
C SER A 145 11.08 -2.21 -26.49
N THR A 146 11.47 -3.45 -26.20
CA THR A 146 12.63 -4.11 -26.82
C THR A 146 12.51 -4.21 -28.33
N ARG A 147 11.28 -4.25 -28.84
CA ARG A 147 10.98 -4.52 -30.26
C ARG A 147 10.94 -3.25 -31.12
N SER A 148 10.26 -2.21 -30.68
CA SER A 148 10.15 -0.94 -31.43
C SER A 148 11.10 0.15 -30.93
N GLY A 149 11.73 -0.04 -29.77
CA GLY A 149 12.52 0.98 -29.10
C GLY A 149 11.69 2.16 -28.57
N ARG A 150 10.35 2.11 -28.65
CA ARG A 150 9.49 3.20 -28.19
C ARG A 150 9.30 3.16 -26.68
N ILE A 151 9.14 4.36 -26.13
CA ILE A 151 8.81 4.54 -24.71
C ILE A 151 7.34 4.15 -24.50
N ILE A 152 7.08 3.32 -23.49
CA ILE A 152 5.75 2.97 -23.03
C ILE A 152 5.42 3.89 -21.83
N PRO A 153 4.63 4.96 -22.04
CA PRO A 153 4.31 5.90 -20.96
C PRO A 153 3.51 5.18 -19.88
N LYS A 154 3.62 5.66 -18.63
CA LYS A 154 2.68 5.25 -17.57
C LYS A 154 1.31 5.85 -17.86
N SER A 155 0.25 5.08 -17.64
CA SER A 155 -1.11 5.60 -17.78
C SER A 155 -1.33 6.83 -16.86
N PRO A 156 -2.11 7.85 -17.28
CA PRO A 156 -2.50 8.95 -16.39
C PRO A 156 -3.25 8.48 -15.14
N THR A 157 -3.98 7.37 -15.23
CA THR A 157 -4.71 6.79 -14.08
C THR A 157 -3.79 6.20 -13.02
N TRP A 158 -2.49 6.03 -13.30
CA TRP A 158 -1.53 5.67 -12.27
C TRP A 158 -1.33 6.79 -11.24
N GLU A 159 -1.48 8.06 -11.65
CA GLU A 159 -1.36 9.21 -10.75
C GLU A 159 -2.63 9.41 -9.91
N GLU A 160 -3.71 8.69 -10.20
CA GLU A 160 -4.95 8.76 -9.44
C GLU A 160 -4.83 8.00 -8.12
N THR A 161 -5.02 8.71 -7.02
CA THR A 161 -5.18 8.11 -5.68
C THR A 161 -6.46 7.27 -5.62
N SER A 162 -6.57 6.33 -4.67
CA SER A 162 -7.80 5.56 -4.41
C SER A 162 -9.06 6.41 -4.31
N ASP A 163 -8.94 7.65 -3.81
CA ASP A 163 -10.06 8.57 -3.65
C ASP A 163 -10.49 9.25 -4.97
N TYR A 164 -9.88 8.85 -6.11
CA TYR A 164 -10.05 9.44 -7.44
C TYR A 164 -9.76 10.95 -7.50
N ALA A 165 -9.13 11.48 -6.44
CA ALA A 165 -8.72 12.85 -6.34
C ALA A 165 -7.46 13.08 -7.17
N LYS A 166 -7.50 14.07 -8.05
CA LYS A 166 -6.34 14.54 -8.82
C LYS A 166 -5.77 15.77 -8.15
N LYS A 167 -4.44 15.87 -8.08
CA LYS A 167 -3.75 17.07 -7.57
C LYS A 167 -4.19 18.33 -8.31
N SER A 168 -4.43 18.24 -9.62
CA SER A 168 -4.89 19.35 -10.46
C SER A 168 -6.29 19.85 -10.12
N THR A 169 -7.15 18.98 -9.59
CA THR A 169 -8.58 19.26 -9.36
C THR A 169 -8.88 19.44 -7.88
N TYR A 170 -7.86 19.30 -7.01
CA TYR A 170 -8.00 19.48 -5.58
C TYR A 170 -8.43 20.90 -5.23
N LYS A 171 -9.46 21.03 -4.40
CA LYS A 171 -9.92 22.30 -3.86
C LYS A 171 -9.63 22.30 -2.36
N PRO A 172 -8.82 23.25 -1.85
CA PRO A 172 -8.53 23.29 -0.43
C PRO A 172 -9.80 23.63 0.37
N GLY A 173 -10.03 22.85 1.42
CA GLY A 173 -11.04 23.10 2.43
C GLY A 173 -10.60 24.16 3.45
N PRO A 174 -11.48 24.51 4.40
CA PRO A 174 -11.18 25.51 5.44
C PRO A 174 -10.07 25.06 6.40
N ASP A 175 -9.92 23.75 6.62
CA ASP A 175 -8.94 23.15 7.53
C ASP A 175 -7.64 22.71 6.83
N ASP A 176 -7.50 23.01 5.53
CA ASP A 176 -6.32 22.63 4.76
C ASP A 176 -5.21 23.67 4.88
N THR A 177 -3.98 23.20 5.13
CA THR A 177 -2.80 24.08 5.20
C THR A 177 -2.38 24.55 3.81
N THR A 178 -2.01 25.83 3.70
CA THR A 178 -1.58 26.41 2.43
C THR A 178 -0.18 25.94 2.01
N ASP A 179 0.10 25.90 0.71
CA ASP A 179 1.42 25.48 0.18
C ASP A 179 2.57 26.37 0.70
N ALA A 180 2.30 27.66 0.90
CA ALA A 180 3.26 28.61 1.45
C ALA A 180 3.66 28.27 2.89
N GLU A 181 2.69 27.89 3.73
CA GLU A 181 2.95 27.49 5.12
C GLU A 181 3.67 26.15 5.23
N ILE A 182 3.34 25.19 4.36
CA ILE A 182 3.99 23.87 4.33
C ILE A 182 5.46 23.98 3.92
N LYS A 183 5.78 24.81 2.92
CA LYS A 183 7.16 24.99 2.44
C LYS A 183 8.00 25.91 3.32
N ARG A 184 7.38 26.59 4.30
CA ARG A 184 8.09 27.48 5.22
C ARG A 184 9.04 26.66 6.09
N VAL A 185 10.33 26.87 5.91
CA VAL A 185 11.36 26.25 6.75
C VAL A 185 11.37 26.95 8.11
N THR A 186 10.78 26.30 9.12
CA THR A 186 10.74 26.79 10.52
C THR A 186 11.69 26.04 11.45
N PHE A 187 12.28 24.95 10.98
CA PHE A 187 13.15 24.11 11.80
C PHE A 187 14.53 24.74 11.95
N GLU A 188 14.93 25.00 13.19
CA GLU A 188 16.27 25.44 13.57
C GLU A 188 17.00 24.30 14.29
N PRO A 189 18.16 23.84 13.81
CA PRO A 189 18.89 22.76 14.48
C PRO A 189 19.48 23.26 15.81
N LYS A 190 18.95 22.75 16.92
CA LYS A 190 19.41 23.04 18.29
C LYS A 190 19.88 21.77 18.98
N LEU A 191 20.82 21.89 19.93
CA LEU A 191 21.29 20.78 20.77
C LEU A 191 20.36 20.57 21.98
N LEU A 192 19.05 20.60 21.73
CA LEU A 192 17.99 20.40 22.74
C LEU A 192 17.02 19.35 22.21
N THR A 193 16.40 18.62 23.12
CA THR A 193 15.25 17.79 22.77
C THR A 193 14.00 18.67 22.57
N VAL A 194 13.02 18.18 21.80
CA VAL A 194 11.75 18.87 21.57
C VAL A 194 11.06 19.22 22.90
N ALA A 195 11.16 18.32 23.89
CA ALA A 195 10.59 18.55 25.22
C ALA A 195 11.27 19.73 25.93
N GLU A 196 12.60 19.79 25.93
CA GLU A 196 13.37 20.88 26.55
C GLU A 196 13.12 22.22 25.85
N GLU A 197 13.07 22.24 24.52
CA GLU A 197 12.76 23.44 23.74
C GLU A 197 11.35 23.98 24.06
N LEU A 198 10.35 23.10 24.13
CA LEU A 198 8.99 23.48 24.50
C LEU A 198 8.90 23.94 25.96
N MET A 199 9.66 23.33 26.87
CA MET A 199 9.73 23.79 28.26
C MET A 199 10.28 25.20 28.34
N GLN A 200 11.37 25.49 27.64
CA GLN A 200 11.97 26.83 27.58
C GLN A 200 11.01 27.84 26.94
N ALA A 201 10.39 27.49 25.81
CA ALA A 201 9.46 28.37 25.08
C ALA A 201 8.20 28.72 25.89
N ASN A 202 7.69 27.76 26.68
CA ASN A 202 6.52 27.98 27.54
C ASN A 202 6.88 28.49 28.94
N GLY A 203 8.17 28.73 29.24
CA GLY A 203 8.62 29.18 30.56
C GLY A 203 8.41 28.14 31.68
N ILE A 204 8.31 26.86 31.34
CA ILE A 204 8.09 25.77 32.30
C ILE A 204 9.43 25.41 32.96
N VAL A 205 9.50 25.58 34.28
CA VAL A 205 10.68 25.25 35.08
C VAL A 205 10.38 24.01 35.93
N GLU A 206 11.04 22.89 35.64
CA GLU A 206 10.97 21.68 36.46
C GLU A 206 12.09 21.68 37.49
N THR A 207 11.73 21.77 38.77
CA THR A 207 12.67 21.81 39.89
C THR A 207 12.99 20.42 40.45
N ARG A 208 12.15 19.41 40.16
CA ARG A 208 12.34 18.05 40.67
C ARG A 208 13.39 17.31 39.83
N LYS A 209 14.19 16.47 40.50
CA LYS A 209 15.14 15.58 39.84
C LYS A 209 14.56 14.16 39.77
N ARG A 210 14.69 13.51 38.62
CA ARG A 210 14.31 12.09 38.47
C ARG A 210 15.23 11.23 39.34
N GLY A 211 14.63 10.40 40.20
CA GLY A 211 15.38 9.42 41.00
C GLY A 211 16.02 8.32 40.14
N PRO A 212 17.04 7.63 40.65
CA PRO A 212 17.69 6.53 39.93
C PRO A 212 16.70 5.38 39.68
N VAL A 213 16.72 4.82 38.47
CA VAL A 213 15.88 3.68 38.07
C VAL A 213 16.78 2.59 37.48
N TYR A 214 16.59 1.34 37.92
CA TYR A 214 17.25 0.19 37.35
C TYR A 214 16.51 -0.26 36.08
N ILE A 215 17.25 -0.47 35.00
CA ILE A 215 16.73 -1.05 33.75
C ILE A 215 17.35 -2.45 33.66
N TYR A 216 16.50 -3.48 33.71
CA TYR A 216 16.88 -4.90 33.64
C TYR A 216 16.36 -5.55 32.36
#